data_AF-A9WVE7-F1
#
_entry.id   AF-A9WVE7-F1
#
_cell.length_a   1.000
_cell.length_b   1.000
_cell.length_c   1.000
_cell.angle_alpha   90.00
_cell.angle_beta   90.00
_cell.angle_gamma   90.00
#
_symmetry.space_group_name_H-M   'P 1'
#
loop_
_entity.id
_entity.type
_entity.pdbx_description
1 polymer ?
#
loop_
_entity_poly.entity_id
_entity_poly.type
_entity_poly.pdbx_seq_one_letter_code
_entity_poly.pdbx_strand_id
1 'polypeptide(L)'
;MVIFLAVVGGFIWIFYLTRKPALAGPYPLPPRKLPSARAKYLGQIDRIEAGYRAGHFDARSAHQGLSLVVRGFAQAVTGVSADKMTLAELNATGMPMVGDAVALFYPAEFGVYSTQTLDHSVFVARQVVQRWS
;
A
#
# COMPACT_ATOMS: atom_id res chain seq x y z
N MET A 1 14.78 42.57 -9.03
CA MET A 1 13.47 42.04 -9.51
C MET A 1 13.60 40.85 -10.45
N VAL A 2 14.46 40.90 -11.48
CA VAL A 2 14.58 39.83 -12.49
C VAL A 2 14.89 38.44 -11.90
N ILE A 3 15.81 38.36 -10.94
CA ILE A 3 16.16 37.10 -10.26
C ILE A 3 14.95 36.53 -9.49
N PHE A 4 14.18 37.40 -8.82
CA PHE A 4 13.00 36.98 -8.06
C PHE A 4 11.91 36.41 -8.99
N LEU A 5 11.68 37.05 -10.13
CA LEU A 5 10.73 36.56 -11.14
C LEU A 5 11.19 35.25 -11.77
N ALA A 6 12.48 35.08 -12.01
CA ALA A 6 13.04 33.83 -12.53
C ALA A 6 12.90 32.67 -11.53
N VAL A 7 13.14 32.93 -10.24
CA VAL A 7 12.96 31.94 -9.17
C VAL A 7 11.49 31.56 -9.04
N VAL A 8 10.59 32.54 -8.98
CA VAL A 8 9.14 32.29 -8.89
C VAL A 8 8.63 31.54 -10.13
N GLY A 9 9.06 31.94 -11.32
CA GLY A 9 8.73 31.24 -12.57
C GLY A 9 9.25 29.79 -12.58
N GLY A 10 10.47 29.56 -12.10
CA GLY A 10 11.04 28.23 -11.94
C GLY A 10 10.26 27.36 -10.96
N PHE A 11 9.87 27.91 -9.80
CA PHE A 11 9.03 27.19 -8.82
C PHE A 11 7.66 26.86 -9.39
N ILE A 12 7.01 27.79 -10.10
CA ILE A 12 5.72 27.56 -10.76
C ILE A 12 5.88 26.46 -11.82
N TRP A 13 6.93 26.52 -12.65
CA TRP A 13 7.19 25.53 -13.69
C TRP A 13 7.42 24.13 -13.10
N ILE A 14 8.24 24.02 -12.04
CA ILE A 14 8.46 22.77 -11.30
C ILE A 14 7.14 22.27 -10.72
N PHE A 15 6.33 23.15 -10.13
CA PHE A 15 5.04 22.79 -9.54
C PHE A 15 4.06 22.29 -10.60
N TYR A 16 4.02 22.89 -11.80
CA TYR A 16 3.20 22.40 -12.91
C TYR A 16 3.71 21.07 -13.48
N LEU A 17 5.03 20.86 -13.54
CA LEU A 17 5.62 19.59 -13.98
C LEU A 17 5.45 18.46 -12.97
N THR A 18 5.36 18.80 -11.67
CA THR A 18 5.18 17.82 -10.58
C THR A 18 3.73 17.65 -10.15
N ARG A 19 2.79 18.41 -10.72
CA ARG A 19 1.35 18.17 -10.57
C ARG A 19 1.02 16.82 -11.17
N LYS A 20 0.88 15.82 -10.29
CA LYS A 20 0.38 14.50 -10.67
C LYS A 20 -1.05 14.65 -11.16
N PRO A 21 -1.44 13.98 -12.26
CA PRO A 21 -2.84 13.94 -12.67
C PRO A 21 -3.68 13.37 -11.53
N ALA A 22 -4.84 13.99 -11.27
CA ALA A 22 -5.81 13.45 -10.33
C ALA A 22 -6.13 12.00 -10.73
N LEU A 23 -6.13 11.09 -9.76
CA LEU A 23 -6.42 9.68 -10.00
C LEU A 23 -7.78 9.56 -10.68
N ALA A 24 -7.75 9.10 -11.93
CA ALA A 24 -8.91 9.08 -12.82
C ALA A 24 -9.77 7.85 -12.52
N GLY A 25 -10.67 7.97 -11.53
CA GLY A 25 -11.79 7.06 -11.31
C GLY A 25 -11.45 5.58 -11.05
N PRO A 26 -12.48 4.71 -10.96
CA PRO A 26 -12.30 3.29 -10.75
C PRO A 26 -11.50 2.71 -11.91
N TYR A 27 -10.32 2.18 -11.65
CA TYR A 27 -9.49 1.57 -12.68
C TYR A 27 -10.08 0.19 -13.02
N PRO A 28 -10.59 -0.06 -14.25
CA PRO A 28 -10.95 -1.41 -14.68
C PRO A 28 -9.64 -2.13 -15.00
N LEU A 29 -9.17 -2.96 -14.07
CA LEU A 29 -7.84 -3.55 -14.15
C LEU A 29 -7.95 -5.04 -14.49
N PRO A 30 -7.78 -5.43 -15.76
CA PRO A 30 -7.61 -6.82 -16.10
C PRO A 30 -6.31 -7.32 -15.44
N PRO A 31 -6.37 -8.41 -14.66
CA PRO A 31 -5.23 -8.87 -13.90
C PRO A 31 -4.13 -9.41 -14.83
N ARG A 32 -3.01 -8.69 -14.94
CA ARG A 32 -2.00 -8.98 -15.97
C ARG A 32 -1.13 -10.20 -15.64
N LYS A 33 -1.02 -10.61 -14.35
CA LYS A 33 -0.12 -11.68 -13.86
C LYS A 33 -0.53 -12.32 -12.50
N LEU A 34 -1.75 -12.86 -12.37
CA LEU A 34 -2.26 -13.37 -11.08
C LEU A 34 -1.50 -14.55 -10.45
N PRO A 35 -1.22 -15.67 -11.16
CA PRO A 35 -0.84 -16.91 -10.46
C PRO A 35 0.54 -16.83 -9.80
N SER A 36 1.52 -16.23 -10.49
CA SER A 36 2.88 -16.07 -10.00
C SER A 36 3.01 -14.97 -8.94
N ALA A 37 2.19 -13.91 -9.04
CA ALA A 37 2.14 -12.88 -8.00
C ALA A 37 1.58 -13.47 -6.69
N ARG A 38 0.47 -14.21 -6.76
CA ARG A 38 -0.20 -14.76 -5.56
C ARG A 38 0.75 -15.58 -4.68
N ALA A 39 1.45 -16.56 -5.24
CA ALA A 39 2.38 -17.40 -4.47
C ALA A 39 3.52 -16.58 -3.84
N LYS A 40 4.08 -15.62 -4.59
CA LYS A 40 5.14 -14.73 -4.10
C LYS A 40 4.70 -13.92 -2.88
N TYR A 41 3.52 -13.30 -2.94
CA TYR A 41 3.04 -12.43 -1.87
C TYR A 41 2.53 -13.22 -0.67
N LEU A 42 1.92 -14.41 -0.86
CA LEU A 42 1.63 -15.33 0.25
C LEU A 42 2.91 -15.73 1.00
N GLY A 43 3.97 -16.12 0.29
CA GLY A 43 5.25 -16.43 0.92
C GLY A 43 5.92 -15.24 1.62
N GLN A 44 5.64 -14.00 1.20
CA GLN A 44 6.08 -12.81 1.94
C GLN A 44 5.32 -12.65 3.27
N ILE A 45 4.00 -12.87 3.27
CA ILE A 45 3.17 -12.85 4.49
C ILE A 45 3.68 -13.89 5.49
N ASP A 46 3.93 -15.12 5.03
CA ASP A 46 4.39 -16.22 5.89
C ASP A 46 5.76 -15.91 6.53
N ARG A 47 6.66 -15.25 5.80
CA ARG A 47 7.96 -14.81 6.34
C ARG A 47 7.83 -13.73 7.41
N ILE A 48 6.88 -12.81 7.25
CA ILE A 48 6.63 -11.76 8.26
C ILE A 48 6.05 -12.39 9.54
N GLU A 49 5.07 -13.29 9.40
CA GLU A 49 4.47 -14.03 10.52
C GLU A 49 5.53 -14.86 11.28
N ALA A 50 6.37 -15.61 10.55
CA ALA A 50 7.45 -16.39 11.14
C ALA A 50 8.50 -15.51 11.82
N GLY A 51 8.89 -14.39 11.20
CA GLY A 51 9.85 -13.45 11.77
C GLY A 51 9.35 -12.80 13.06
N TYR A 52 8.07 -12.44 13.12
CA TYR A 52 7.45 -11.94 14.35
C TYR A 52 7.42 -13.01 15.44
N ARG A 53 6.99 -14.24 15.12
CA ARG A 53 6.97 -15.35 16.09
C ARG A 53 8.36 -15.70 16.63
N ALA A 54 9.40 -15.53 15.80
CA ALA A 54 10.79 -15.70 16.20
C ALA A 54 11.36 -14.50 16.99
N GLY A 55 10.58 -13.42 17.17
CA GLY A 55 11.04 -12.20 17.86
C GLY A 55 11.98 -11.32 17.03
N HIS A 56 12.12 -11.56 15.72
CA HIS A 56 12.95 -10.74 14.83
C HIS A 56 12.29 -9.40 14.47
N PHE A 57 10.96 -9.31 14.59
CA PHE A 57 10.19 -8.09 14.36
C PHE A 57 9.33 -7.79 15.58
N ASP A 58 9.23 -6.51 15.93
CA ASP A 58 8.19 -6.05 16.84
C ASP A 58 6.83 -5.99 16.11
N ALA A 59 5.75 -5.81 16.89
CA ALA A 59 4.40 -5.79 16.33
C ALA A 59 4.24 -4.68 15.29
N ARG A 60 4.85 -3.51 15.51
CA ARG A 60 4.79 -2.38 14.58
C ARG A 60 5.43 -2.71 13.24
N SER A 61 6.66 -3.22 13.25
CA SER A 61 7.39 -3.58 12.02
C SER A 61 6.68 -4.69 11.25
N ALA A 62 6.08 -5.65 11.95
CA ALA A 62 5.31 -6.72 11.32
C ALA A 62 4.08 -6.17 10.58
N HIS A 63 3.32 -5.25 11.18
CA HIS A 63 2.16 -4.62 10.53
C HIS A 63 2.58 -3.74 9.33
N GLN A 64 3.64 -2.95 9.47
CA GLN A 64 4.21 -2.18 8.35
C GLN A 64 4.61 -3.09 7.18
N GLY A 65 5.22 -4.24 7.48
CA GLY A 65 5.52 -5.26 6.48
C GLY A 65 4.28 -5.78 5.77
N LEU A 66 3.19 -6.06 6.49
CA LEU A 66 1.93 -6.51 5.90
C LEU A 66 1.30 -5.45 4.99
N SER A 67 1.32 -4.18 5.39
CA SER A 67 0.83 -3.06 4.57
C SER A 67 1.64 -2.91 3.28
N LEU A 68 2.97 -3.01 3.35
CA LEU A 68 3.83 -3.02 2.17
C LEU A 68 3.53 -4.19 1.23
N VAL A 69 3.32 -5.40 1.78
CA VAL A 69 2.99 -6.60 1.00
C VAL A 69 1.65 -6.44 0.28
N VAL A 70 0.61 -5.97 0.97
CA VAL A 70 -0.73 -5.78 0.38
C VAL A 70 -0.71 -4.70 -0.71
N ARG A 71 -0.04 -3.57 -0.48
CA ARG A 71 0.12 -2.49 -1.47
C ARG A 71 0.95 -2.94 -2.67
N GLY A 72 2.04 -3.67 -2.42
CA GLY A 72 2.89 -4.23 -3.46
C GLY A 72 2.16 -5.27 -4.31
N PHE A 73 1.29 -6.09 -3.70
CA PHE A 73 0.43 -7.03 -4.44
C PHE A 73 -0.54 -6.28 -5.34
N ALA A 74 -1.23 -5.26 -4.81
CA ALA A 74 -2.11 -4.41 -5.60
C ALA A 74 -1.37 -3.81 -6.80
N GLN A 75 -0.16 -3.27 -6.60
CA GLN A 75 0.68 -2.77 -7.70
C GLN A 75 1.07 -3.86 -8.71
N ALA A 76 1.41 -5.07 -8.25
CA ALA A 76 1.80 -6.15 -9.14
C ALA A 76 0.65 -6.65 -10.01
N VAL A 77 -0.58 -6.67 -9.48
CA VAL A 77 -1.76 -7.16 -10.20
C VAL A 77 -2.33 -6.11 -11.14
N THR A 78 -2.31 -4.84 -10.71
CA THR A 78 -2.97 -3.73 -11.40
C THR A 78 -2.03 -2.86 -12.22
N GLY A 79 -0.74 -2.84 -11.90
CA GLY A 79 0.24 -1.90 -12.45
C GLY A 79 0.12 -0.48 -11.89
N VAL A 80 -0.89 -0.19 -11.07
CA VAL A 80 -1.06 1.10 -10.38
C VAL A 80 -0.09 1.16 -9.20
N SER A 81 0.61 2.28 -8.98
CA SER A 81 1.57 2.42 -7.87
C SER A 81 0.87 2.58 -6.50
N ALA A 82 0.14 1.56 -6.08
CA ALA A 82 -0.59 1.47 -4.80
C ALA A 82 0.33 1.55 -3.57
N ASP A 83 1.61 1.22 -3.75
CA ASP A 83 2.70 1.43 -2.80
C ASP A 83 2.93 2.92 -2.48
N LYS A 84 2.64 3.81 -3.42
CA LYS A 84 2.84 5.27 -3.28
C LYS A 84 1.56 6.04 -2.94
N MET A 85 0.44 5.34 -2.81
CA MET A 85 -0.86 5.96 -2.56
C MET A 85 -1.12 6.16 -1.07
N THR A 86 -1.76 7.26 -0.72
CA THR A 86 -2.37 7.43 0.60
C THR A 86 -3.56 6.48 0.77
N LEU A 87 -4.05 6.30 2.01
CA LEU A 87 -5.27 5.52 2.25
C LEU A 87 -6.49 6.12 1.53
N ALA A 88 -6.60 7.45 1.50
CA ALA A 88 -7.68 8.14 0.79
C ALA A 88 -7.63 7.88 -0.72
N GLU A 89 -6.43 7.92 -1.30
CA GLU A 89 -6.21 7.59 -2.71
C GLU A 89 -6.52 6.12 -3.01
N LEU A 90 -6.10 5.18 -2.15
CA LEU A 90 -6.45 3.76 -2.30
C LEU A 90 -7.96 3.55 -2.33
N ASN A 91 -8.70 4.19 -1.43
CA ASN A 91 -10.16 4.10 -1.38
C ASN A 91 -10.84 4.65 -2.65
N ALA A 92 -10.18 5.59 -3.35
CA ALA A 92 -10.69 6.17 -4.59
C ALA A 92 -10.42 5.32 -5.85
N THR A 93 -9.51 4.34 -5.79
CA THR A 93 -9.08 3.54 -6.96
C THR A 93 -10.00 2.38 -7.35
N GLY A 94 -11.03 2.09 -6.54
CA GLY A 94 -11.89 0.92 -6.74
C GLY A 94 -11.32 -0.39 -6.17
N MET A 95 -10.34 -0.31 -5.25
CA MET A 95 -9.69 -1.45 -4.60
C MET A 95 -10.04 -1.54 -3.10
N PRO A 96 -11.33 -1.69 -2.72
CA PRO A 96 -11.77 -1.56 -1.34
C PRO A 96 -11.07 -2.56 -0.40
N MET A 97 -10.86 -3.80 -0.84
CA MET A 97 -10.18 -4.82 -0.04
C MET A 97 -8.75 -4.44 0.38
N VAL A 98 -8.03 -3.71 -0.49
CA VAL A 98 -6.67 -3.23 -0.21
C VAL A 98 -6.73 -2.04 0.75
N GLY A 99 -7.66 -1.10 0.51
CA GLY A 99 -7.91 0.04 1.40
C GLY A 99 -8.29 -0.40 2.81
N ASP A 100 -9.25 -1.32 2.93
CA ASP A 100 -9.75 -1.84 4.20
C ASP A 100 -8.64 -2.57 5.00
N ALA A 101 -7.82 -3.38 4.33
CA ALA A 101 -6.70 -4.05 4.97
C ALA A 101 -5.65 -3.06 5.49
N VAL A 102 -5.29 -2.06 4.69
CA VAL A 102 -4.36 -1.00 5.11
C VAL A 102 -4.94 -0.20 6.28
N ALA A 103 -6.24 0.13 6.24
CA ALA A 103 -6.91 0.83 7.32
C ALA A 103 -6.90 0.02 8.62
N LEU A 104 -7.07 -1.30 8.53
CA LEU A 104 -7.00 -2.21 9.67
C LEU A 104 -5.59 -2.27 10.29
N PHE A 105 -4.53 -2.20 9.47
CA PHE A 105 -3.15 -2.26 9.97
C PHE A 105 -2.71 -0.95 10.62
N TYR A 106 -3.26 0.18 10.17
CA TYR A 106 -2.82 1.53 10.54
C TYR A 106 -2.71 1.79 12.06
N PRO A 107 -3.65 1.38 12.93
CA PRO A 107 -3.52 1.57 14.37
C PRO A 107 -2.31 0.85 14.96
N ALA A 108 -1.94 -0.32 14.44
CA ALA A 108 -0.77 -1.06 14.90
C ALA A 108 0.55 -0.44 14.39
N GLU A 109 0.50 0.23 13.24
CA GLU A 109 1.66 0.90 12.65
C GLU A 109 1.99 2.22 13.36
N PHE A 110 0.97 3.01 13.69
CA PHE A 110 1.16 4.41 14.14
C PHE A 110 0.54 4.72 15.51
N GLY A 111 -0.31 3.84 16.04
CA GLY A 111 -0.94 4.02 17.34
C GLY A 111 0.04 3.86 18.51
N VAL A 112 -0.32 4.48 19.64
CA VAL A 112 0.38 4.30 20.93
C VAL A 112 -0.02 2.97 21.57
N TYR A 113 -1.29 2.59 21.43
CA TYR A 113 -1.83 1.32 21.85
C TYR A 113 -2.52 0.66 20.64
N SER A 114 -2.20 -0.61 20.40
CA SER A 114 -2.84 -1.41 19.38
C SER A 114 -3.57 -2.57 20.04
N THR A 115 -4.88 -2.65 19.82
CA THR A 115 -5.67 -3.86 20.14
C THR A 115 -5.61 -4.89 19.01
N GLN A 116 -5.04 -4.50 17.86
CA GLN A 116 -4.97 -5.35 16.67
C GLN A 116 -3.87 -6.41 16.85
N THR A 117 -4.27 -7.67 16.79
CA THR A 117 -3.35 -8.80 16.84
C THR A 117 -2.74 -9.06 15.47
N LEU A 118 -1.47 -9.49 15.45
CA LEU A 118 -0.81 -9.80 14.19
C LEU A 118 -1.50 -10.96 13.45
N ASP A 119 -2.00 -11.98 14.16
CA ASP A 119 -2.67 -13.12 13.55
C ASP A 119 -3.91 -12.68 12.74
N HIS A 120 -4.70 -11.73 13.27
CA HIS A 120 -5.84 -11.19 12.54
C HIS A 120 -5.38 -10.39 11.31
N SER A 121 -4.33 -9.57 11.44
CA SER A 121 -3.77 -8.80 10.33
C SER A 121 -3.21 -9.70 9.21
N VAL A 122 -2.52 -10.80 9.57
CA VAL A 122 -2.03 -11.82 8.63
C VAL A 122 -3.19 -12.49 7.91
N PHE A 123 -4.25 -12.86 8.63
CA PHE A 123 -5.45 -13.44 8.03
C PHE A 123 -6.05 -12.50 6.98
N VAL A 124 -6.23 -11.22 7.30
CA VAL A 124 -6.78 -10.22 6.37
C VAL A 124 -5.86 -10.01 5.17
N ALA A 125 -4.54 -9.93 5.37
CA ALA A 125 -3.58 -9.84 4.26
C ALA A 125 -3.68 -11.05 3.30
N ARG A 126 -3.80 -12.27 3.83
CA ARG A 126 -4.02 -13.48 3.02
C ARG A 126 -5.34 -13.40 2.26
N GLN A 127 -6.41 -12.91 2.88
CA GLN A 127 -7.71 -12.76 2.22
C GLN A 127 -7.65 -11.79 1.03
N VAL A 128 -6.93 -10.67 1.15
CA VAL A 128 -6.71 -9.74 0.02
C VAL A 128 -6.03 -10.44 -1.15
N VAL A 129 -4.94 -11.17 -0.88
CA VAL A 129 -4.19 -11.89 -1.92
C VAL A 129 -5.00 -13.04 -2.52
N GLN A 130 -5.89 -13.66 -1.73
CA GLN A 130 -6.63 -14.85 -2.15
C GLN A 130 -7.93 -14.57 -2.92
N ARG A 131 -8.67 -13.53 -2.52
CA ARG A 131 -9.98 -13.18 -3.10
C ARG A 131 -9.89 -12.35 -4.36
N TRP A 132 -8.71 -11.84 -4.69
CA TRP A 132 -8.50 -11.14 -5.94
C TRP A 132 -8.62 -12.09 -7.13
N SER A 133 -9.63 -11.86 -7.97
CA SER A 133 -9.95 -12.62 -9.19
C SER A 133 -9.83 -11.73 -10.42
#